data_AF-A0A7C4PUE8-F1
#
_entry.id   AF-A0A7C4PUE8-F1
#
_cell.length_a   1.000
_cell.length_b   1.000
_cell.length_c   1.000
_cell.angle_alpha   90.00
_cell.angle_beta   90.00
_cell.angle_gamma   90.00
#
_symmetry.space_group_name_H-M   'P 1'
#
loop_
_entity.id
_entity.type
_entity.pdbx_description
1 polymer ?
#
loop_
_entity_poly.entity_id
_entity_poly.type
_entity_poly.pdbx_seq_one_letter_code
_entity_poly.pdbx_strand_id
1 'polypeptide(L)'
;MRRRSVKRFLEPNNLAQDVPSAIRSVRDDTGGSMRILYVEDDESARVLLSKRLASVGIEVVCAESGQAGIELLRKEPFDALILDIMMPGIDGFQVGRTARKEGLNPKIPIIFLTAHPRALQES
;
A
#
# COMPACT_ATOMS: atom_id res chain seq x y z
N MET A 1 -12.91 -18.29 0.44
CA MET A 1 -11.74 -18.08 -0.44
C MET A 1 -10.60 -17.46 0.38
N ARG A 2 -9.37 -17.98 0.33
CA ARG A 2 -8.26 -17.56 1.21
C ARG A 2 -7.39 -16.50 0.50
N ARG A 3 -7.50 -15.22 0.90
CA ARG A 3 -6.54 -14.16 0.52
C ARG A 3 -5.13 -14.63 0.94
N ARG A 4 -4.20 -14.81 -0.01
CA ARG A 4 -2.79 -15.12 0.30
C ARG A 4 -2.06 -13.83 0.66
N SER A 5 -1.22 -13.86 1.69
CA SER A 5 -0.32 -12.74 2.00
C SER A 5 0.73 -12.63 0.90
N VAL A 6 0.61 -11.62 0.02
CA VAL A 6 1.60 -11.33 -1.02
C VAL A 6 2.33 -10.06 -0.65
N LYS A 7 3.67 -10.10 -0.68
CA LYS A 7 4.54 -8.92 -0.66
C LYS A 7 5.04 -8.70 -2.07
N ARG A 8 4.92 -7.47 -2.58
CA ARG A 8 5.41 -7.12 -3.93
C ARG A 8 6.14 -5.79 -3.88
N PHE A 9 7.24 -5.71 -4.62
CA PHE A 9 8.04 -4.51 -4.77
C PHE A 9 7.84 -3.98 -6.18
N LEU A 10 7.53 -2.68 -6.30
CA LEU A 10 7.34 -2.02 -7.59
C LEU A 10 8.34 -0.87 -7.73
N GLU A 11 8.96 -0.78 -8.90
CA GLU A 11 9.82 0.33 -9.28
C GLU A 11 8.99 1.50 -9.84
N PRO A 12 9.46 2.75 -9.64
CA PRO A 12 8.69 3.96 -9.98
C PRO A 12 8.50 4.16 -11.50
N ASN A 13 9.31 3.48 -12.31
CA ASN A 13 9.34 3.69 -13.76
C ASN A 13 8.06 3.24 -14.48
N ASN A 14 7.24 2.38 -13.86
CA ASN A 14 6.02 1.89 -14.50
C ASN A 14 4.79 1.83 -13.56
N LEU A 15 4.73 2.71 -12.55
CA LEU A 15 3.65 2.77 -11.55
C LEU A 15 2.23 2.80 -12.15
N ALA A 16 2.08 3.42 -13.32
CA ALA A 16 0.79 3.53 -14.03
C ALA A 16 0.23 2.17 -14.46
N GLN A 17 1.10 1.21 -14.80
CA GLN A 17 0.71 -0.12 -15.27
C GLN A 17 0.85 -1.16 -14.16
N ASP A 18 1.89 -1.04 -13.35
CA ASP A 18 2.28 -2.07 -12.39
C ASP A 18 1.40 -2.07 -11.14
N VAL A 19 0.99 -0.89 -10.66
CA VAL A 19 0.17 -0.77 -9.46
C VAL A 19 -1.26 -1.26 -9.72
N PRO A 20 -1.98 -0.84 -10.78
CA PRO A 20 -3.29 -1.40 -11.09
C PRO A 20 -3.22 -2.91 -11.37
N SER A 21 -2.17 -3.40 -12.02
CA SER A 21 -1.97 -4.83 -12.25
C SER A 21 -1.69 -5.60 -10.96
N ALA A 22 -0.93 -5.02 -10.03
CA ALA A 22 -0.70 -5.59 -8.70
C ALA A 22 -1.99 -5.71 -7.91
N ILE A 23 -2.77 -4.63 -7.93
CA ILE A 23 -4.05 -4.56 -7.27
C ILE A 23 -5.04 -5.55 -7.88
N ARG A 24 -5.11 -5.65 -9.22
CA ARG A 24 -5.94 -6.65 -9.92
C ARG A 24 -5.53 -8.08 -9.57
N SER A 25 -4.23 -8.37 -9.45
CA SER A 25 -3.76 -9.70 -9.03
C SER A 25 -4.08 -10.03 -7.56
N VAL A 26 -4.36 -9.01 -6.74
CA VAL A 26 -4.88 -9.17 -5.38
C VAL A 26 -6.41 -9.34 -5.38
N ARG A 27 -7.09 -8.78 -6.39
CA ARG A 27 -8.53 -8.81 -6.59
C ARG A 27 -8.99 -10.14 -7.21
N ASP A 28 -8.88 -11.23 -6.47
CA ASP A 28 -9.63 -12.44 -6.82
C ASP A 28 -11.10 -12.30 -6.33
N ASP A 29 -12.03 -12.27 -7.29
CA ASP A 29 -13.45 -12.66 -7.20
C ASP A 29 -14.45 -11.84 -6.36
N THR A 30 -14.09 -10.65 -5.89
CA THR A 30 -15.07 -9.77 -5.21
C THR A 30 -15.53 -8.65 -6.15
N GLY A 31 -16.78 -8.74 -6.61
CA GLY A 31 -17.47 -7.73 -7.42
C GLY A 31 -17.74 -6.40 -6.72
N GLY A 32 -17.01 -6.09 -5.62
CA GLY A 32 -17.10 -4.84 -4.87
C GLY A 32 -16.02 -3.82 -5.25
N SER A 33 -16.19 -2.59 -4.75
CA SER A 33 -15.17 -1.53 -4.78
C SER A 33 -14.02 -1.90 -3.85
N MET A 34 -12.79 -1.91 -4.37
CA MET A 34 -11.60 -2.22 -3.59
C MET A 34 -11.12 -0.99 -2.84
N ARG A 35 -10.83 -1.14 -1.54
CA ARG A 35 -10.38 -0.03 -0.69
C ARG A 35 -8.94 -0.23 -0.23
N ILE A 36 -8.08 0.72 -0.57
CA ILE A 36 -6.63 0.65 -0.34
C ILE A 36 -6.20 1.77 0.58
N LEU A 37 -5.32 1.44 1.53
CA LEU A 37 -4.56 2.45 2.26
C LEU A 37 -3.22 2.67 1.56
N TYR A 38 -2.96 3.90 1.14
CA TYR A 38 -1.69 4.34 0.58
C TYR A 38 -0.97 5.27 1.58
N VAL A 39 0.23 4.88 1.99
CA VAL A 39 1.08 5.61 2.93
C VAL A 39 2.29 6.16 2.18
N GLU A 40 2.39 7.49 2.11
CA GLU A 40 3.37 8.24 1.31
C GLU A 40 3.55 9.63 1.93
N ASP A 41 4.78 10.03 2.22
CA ASP A 41 5.07 11.34 2.80
C ASP A 41 5.13 12.45 1.75
N ASP A 42 5.53 12.16 0.51
CA ASP A 42 5.53 13.14 -0.57
C ASP A 42 4.11 13.41 -1.10
N GLU A 43 3.63 14.64 -0.92
CA GLU A 43 2.28 15.04 -1.34
C GLU A 43 2.06 14.86 -2.86
N SER A 44 3.07 15.14 -3.68
CA SER A 44 2.96 15.06 -5.14
C SER A 44 2.79 13.62 -5.60
N ALA A 45 3.61 12.69 -5.09
CA ALA A 45 3.49 11.26 -5.32
C ALA A 45 2.16 10.72 -4.82
N ARG A 46 1.76 11.14 -3.60
CA ARG A 46 0.50 10.74 -2.97
C ARG A 46 -0.70 11.11 -3.83
N VAL A 47 -0.78 12.36 -4.29
CA VAL A 47 -1.86 12.87 -5.14
C VAL A 47 -1.86 12.18 -6.51
N LEU A 48 -0.68 11.99 -7.11
CA LEU A 48 -0.55 11.40 -8.44
C LEU A 48 -1.09 9.96 -8.46
N LEU A 49 -0.65 9.11 -7.53
CA LEU A 49 -1.07 7.71 -7.51
C LEU A 49 -2.54 7.58 -7.11
N SER A 50 -3.01 8.37 -6.14
CA SER A 50 -4.40 8.33 -5.67
C SER A 50 -5.37 8.67 -6.80
N LYS A 51 -5.09 9.72 -7.59
CA LYS A 51 -5.89 10.06 -8.78
C LYS A 51 -5.92 8.95 -9.82
N ARG A 52 -4.78 8.28 -10.05
CA ARG A 52 -4.68 7.17 -11.01
C ARG A 52 -5.50 5.96 -10.57
N LEU A 53 -5.41 5.58 -9.30
CA LEU A 53 -6.16 4.45 -8.76
C LEU A 53 -7.67 4.73 -8.70
N ALA A 54 -8.06 5.95 -8.32
CA ALA A 54 -9.45 6.39 -8.37
C ALA A 54 -10.03 6.29 -9.78
N SER A 55 -9.24 6.61 -10.82
CA SER A 55 -9.67 6.53 -12.23
C SER A 55 -10.05 5.12 -12.70
N VAL A 56 -9.60 4.08 -12.01
CA VAL A 56 -9.94 2.67 -12.30
C VAL A 56 -10.92 2.06 -11.28
N GLY A 57 -11.60 2.91 -10.51
CA GLY A 57 -12.67 2.50 -9.58
C GLY A 57 -12.17 1.92 -8.25
N ILE A 58 -10.95 2.27 -7.83
CA ILE A 58 -10.39 1.89 -6.53
C ILE A 58 -10.56 3.06 -5.57
N GLU A 59 -11.10 2.79 -4.39
CA GLU A 59 -11.13 3.78 -3.30
C GLU A 59 -9.75 3.81 -2.64
N VAL A 60 -9.13 5.00 -2.59
CA VAL A 60 -7.82 5.20 -1.98
C VAL A 60 -7.97 6.11 -0.76
N VAL A 61 -7.60 5.58 0.40
CA VAL A 61 -7.39 6.36 1.61
C VAL A 61 -5.91 6.64 1.73
N CYS A 62 -5.58 7.90 2.01
CA CYS A 62 -4.20 8.37 2.08
C CYS A 62 -3.77 8.59 3.51
N ALA A 63 -2.50 8.27 3.80
CA ALA A 63 -1.81 8.67 5.02
C ALA A 63 -0.49 9.35 4.66
N GLU A 64 -0.18 10.44 5.35
CA GLU A 64 1.04 11.23 5.10
C GLU A 64 2.26 10.79 5.91
N SER A 65 2.10 9.77 6.75
CA SER A 65 3.20 9.20 7.54
C SER A 65 2.89 7.78 7.95
N GLY A 66 3.94 7.01 8.29
CA GLY A 66 3.77 5.67 8.82
C GLY A 66 2.90 5.61 10.08
N GLN A 67 2.99 6.64 10.94
CA GLN A 67 2.16 6.76 12.14
C GLN A 67 0.67 6.90 11.79
N ALA A 68 0.34 7.84 10.88
CA ALA A 68 -1.03 8.02 10.41
C ALA A 68 -1.58 6.75 9.73
N GLY A 69 -0.74 6.04 8.98
CA GLY A 69 -1.10 4.77 8.35
C GLY A 69 -1.46 3.68 9.37
N ILE A 70 -0.67 3.54 10.44
CA ILE A 70 -0.95 2.60 11.54
C ILE A 70 -2.27 2.97 12.24
N GLU A 71 -2.51 4.25 12.49
CA GLU A 71 -3.76 4.70 13.12
C GLU A 71 -5.00 4.41 12.28
N LEU A 72 -4.92 4.58 10.96
CA LEU A 72 -6.01 4.21 10.05
C LEU A 72 -6.24 2.69 10.04
N LEU A 73 -5.18 1.89 10.00
CA LEU A 73 -5.26 0.43 10.08
C LEU A 73 -5.95 -0.08 11.36
N ARG A 74 -5.85 0.67 12.46
CA ARG A 74 -6.54 0.36 13.72
C ARG A 74 -8.01 0.75 13.71
N LYS A 75 -8.39 1.77 12.93
CA LYS A 75 -9.75 2.33 12.90
C LYS A 75 -10.66 1.60 11.92
N GLU A 76 -10.13 1.14 10.79
CA GLU A 76 -10.95 0.66 9.68
C GLU A 76 -10.25 -0.42 8.82
N PRO A 77 -11.03 -1.31 8.18
CA PRO A 77 -10.47 -2.35 7.33
C PRO A 77 -10.06 -1.84 5.95
N PHE A 78 -9.03 -2.47 5.39
CA PHE A 78 -8.54 -2.25 4.03
C PHE A 78 -8.30 -3.59 3.31
N ASP A 79 -8.39 -3.57 1.98
CA ASP A 79 -8.16 -4.74 1.13
C ASP A 79 -6.70 -4.92 0.74
N ALA A 80 -5.93 -3.84 0.68
CA ALA A 80 -4.49 -3.84 0.43
C ALA A 80 -3.82 -2.61 1.04
N LEU A 81 -2.50 -2.72 1.27
CA LEU A 81 -1.62 -1.62 1.61
C LEU A 81 -0.68 -1.31 0.46
N ILE A 82 -0.50 -0.02 0.17
CA ILE A 82 0.62 0.49 -0.62
C ILE A 82 1.45 1.35 0.33
N LEU A 83 2.74 1.05 0.44
CA LEU A 83 3.64 1.71 1.38
C LEU A 83 4.85 2.21 0.62
N ASP A 84 5.16 3.51 0.74
CA ASP A 84 6.54 3.92 0.50
C ASP A 84 7.45 3.34 1.59
N ILE A 85 8.68 3.04 1.19
CA ILE A 85 9.69 2.49 2.10
C ILE A 85 10.37 3.63 2.86
N MET A 86 10.68 4.73 2.19
CA MET A 86 11.61 5.76 2.67
C MET A 86 10.87 6.97 3.24
N MET A 87 10.23 6.79 4.39
CA MET A 87 9.52 7.88 5.09
C MET A 87 10.26 8.35 6.35
N PRO A 88 10.17 9.63 6.74
CA PRO A 88 10.66 10.13 8.03
C PRO A 88 10.00 9.42 9.23
N GLY A 89 10.81 9.03 10.20
CA GLY A 89 10.35 8.38 11.43
C GLY A 89 10.03 6.90 11.23
N ILE A 90 8.78 6.58 10.88
CA ILE A 90 8.32 5.20 10.70
C ILE A 90 8.38 4.84 9.22
N ASP A 91 9.32 3.98 8.85
CA ASP A 91 9.47 3.47 7.48
C ASP A 91 8.33 2.49 7.09
N GLY A 92 8.17 2.24 5.79
CA GLY A 92 7.13 1.35 5.28
C GLY A 92 7.22 -0.08 5.81
N PHE A 93 8.43 -0.60 6.02
CA PHE A 93 8.59 -1.95 6.58
C PHE A 93 8.10 -2.02 8.02
N GLN A 94 8.32 -0.98 8.83
CA GLN A 94 7.82 -0.86 10.19
C GLN A 94 6.29 -0.83 10.19
N VAL A 95 5.64 -0.08 9.30
CA VAL A 95 4.18 -0.10 9.15
C VAL A 95 3.68 -1.52 8.90
N GLY A 96 4.28 -2.23 7.93
CA GLY A 96 3.91 -3.61 7.62
C GLY A 96 4.15 -4.58 8.78
N ARG A 97 5.26 -4.42 9.52
CA ARG A 97 5.56 -5.22 10.72
C ARG A 97 4.54 -4.96 11.84
N THR A 98 4.20 -3.70 12.09
CA THR A 98 3.21 -3.31 13.09
C THR A 98 1.83 -3.86 12.75
N ALA A 99 1.40 -3.74 11.48
CA ALA A 99 0.14 -4.31 11.01
C ALA A 99 0.06 -5.83 11.26
N ARG A 100 1.16 -6.56 11.06
CA ARG A 100 1.23 -8.00 11.35
C ARG A 100 1.25 -8.29 12.85
N LYS A 101 2.05 -7.57 13.62
CA LYS A 101 2.22 -7.77 15.07
C LYS A 101 0.93 -7.51 15.83
N GLU A 102 0.17 -6.49 15.44
CA GLU A 102 -1.09 -6.11 16.07
C GLU A 102 -2.30 -6.89 15.51
N GLY A 103 -2.07 -7.81 14.55
CA GLY A 103 -3.16 -8.57 13.93
C GLY A 103 -4.12 -7.71 13.11
N LEU A 104 -3.70 -6.50 12.71
CA LEU A 104 -4.45 -5.57 11.87
C LEU A 104 -4.48 -6.14 10.45
N ASN A 105 -5.45 -7.01 10.20
CA ASN A 105 -5.61 -7.79 8.97
C ASN A 105 -4.36 -8.64 8.64
N PRO A 106 -4.18 -9.83 9.27
CA PRO A 106 -2.96 -10.63 9.17
C PRO A 106 -2.57 -11.07 7.75
N LYS A 107 -3.53 -11.01 6.81
CA LYS A 107 -3.36 -11.42 5.42
C LYS A 107 -3.50 -10.27 4.44
N ILE A 108 -3.53 -9.01 4.90
CA ILE A 108 -3.60 -7.87 3.99
C ILE A 108 -2.38 -7.89 3.06
N PRO A 109 -2.55 -7.92 1.74
CA PRO A 109 -1.46 -7.80 0.79
C PRO A 109 -0.76 -6.45 0.96
N ILE A 110 0.56 -6.47 0.87
CA ILE A 110 1.39 -5.27 1.06
C ILE A 110 2.24 -5.07 -0.20
N ILE A 111 2.07 -3.91 -0.82
CA ILE A 111 2.84 -3.47 -1.97
C ILE A 111 3.79 -2.39 -1.48
N PHE A 112 5.08 -2.62 -1.60
CA PHE A 112 6.10 -1.61 -1.35
C PHE A 112 6.40 -0.89 -2.66
N LEU A 113 6.33 0.44 -2.63
CA LEU A 113 6.48 1.30 -3.79
C LEU A 113 7.48 2.38 -3.41
N THR A 114 8.70 2.30 -3.91
CA THR A 114 9.74 3.27 -3.56
C THR A 114 10.39 3.83 -4.81
N ALA A 115 10.60 5.14 -4.83
CA ALA A 115 11.32 5.81 -5.91
C ALA A 115 12.84 5.51 -5.91
N HIS A 116 13.34 4.87 -4.84
CA HIS A 116 14.77 4.65 -4.61
C HIS A 116 15.10 3.16 -4.61
N PRO A 117 15.67 2.60 -5.70
CA PRO A 117 15.98 1.17 -5.81
C PRO A 117 16.88 0.63 -4.69
N ARG A 118 17.73 1.50 -4.10
CA ARG A 118 18.62 1.14 -2.98
C ARG A 118 17.86 0.69 -1.73
N ALA A 119 16.64 1.16 -1.51
CA ALA A 119 15.85 0.81 -0.34
C ALA A 119 15.42 -0.68 -0.31
N LEU A 120 15.57 -1.40 -1.44
CA LEU A 120 15.29 -2.84 -1.54
C LEU A 120 16.50 -3.73 -1.24
N GLN A 121 17.70 -3.17 -1.15
CA GLN A 121 18.93 -3.95 -0.91
C GLN A 121 19.26 -4.16 0.57
N GLU A 122 18.51 -3.50 1.47
CA GLU A 122 18.80 -3.48 2.91
C GLU A 122 17.71 -4.16 3.77
N SER A 123 16.74 -4.85 3.15
CA SER A 123 15.58 -5.46 3.83
C SER A 123 15.68 -6.96 4.09
#